data_AF-A0A1X1ZMW9-F1
#
_entry.id   AF-A0A1X1ZMW9-F1
#
_cell.length_a   1.000
_cell.length_b   1.000
_cell.length_c   1.000
_cell.angle_alpha   90.00
_cell.angle_beta   90.00
_cell.angle_gamma   90.00
#
_symmetry.space_group_name_H-M   'P 1'
#
loop_
_entity.id
_entity.type
_entity.pdbx_description
1 polymer ?
#
loop_
_entity_poly.entity_id
_entity_poly.type
_entity_poly.pdbx_seq_one_letter_code
_entity_poly.pdbx_strand_id
1 'polypeptide(L)' 'MAGAGFCSEYDEFPELDDPDFEELAYGRVSKLGKMTQPAGHPEATWDMVEIWTDGVAAALRVARARAQRSA' A
#
# COMPACT_ATOMS: atom_id res chain seq x y z
N MET A 1 1.08 -13.85 -23.04
CA MET A 1 0.00 -12.90 -22.69
C MET A 1 0.58 -11.95 -21.67
N ALA A 2 0.78 -10.69 -22.04
CA ALA A 2 1.13 -9.66 -21.07
C ALA A 2 -0.04 -9.59 -20.08
N GLY A 3 0.22 -9.94 -18.81
CA GLY A 3 -0.76 -9.70 -17.76
C GLY A 3 -1.11 -8.22 -17.80
N ALA A 4 -2.40 -7.90 -17.76
CA ALA A 4 -2.80 -6.54 -17.45
C ALA A 4 -2.04 -6.16 -16.17
N GLY A 5 -1.16 -5.16 -16.26
CA GLY A 5 -0.19 -4.84 -15.23
C GLY A 5 -0.92 -4.68 -13.90
N PHE A 6 -0.65 -5.60 -12.99
CA PHE A 6 -0.98 -5.43 -11.59
C PHE A 6 -0.37 -4.07 -11.18
N CYS A 7 -1.13 -3.21 -10.49
CA CYS A 7 -0.68 -1.90 -10.02
C CYS A 7 -0.55 -0.75 -11.05
N SER A 8 -1.18 -0.78 -12.23
CA SER A 8 -1.07 0.39 -13.16
C SER A 8 -1.58 1.72 -12.58
N GLU A 9 -2.42 1.67 -11.54
CA GLU A 9 -2.89 2.86 -10.81
C GLU A 9 -1.82 3.49 -9.89
N TYR A 10 -0.74 2.75 -9.63
CA TYR A 10 0.40 3.15 -8.81
C TYR A 10 1.64 3.47 -9.64
N ASP A 11 1.58 3.38 -10.98
CA ASP A 11 2.67 3.75 -11.90
C ASP A 11 3.18 5.20 -11.66
N GLU A 12 2.39 6.05 -11.01
CA GLU A 12 2.78 7.41 -10.63
C GLU A 12 3.73 7.48 -9.41
N PHE A 13 3.91 6.37 -8.69
CA PHE A 13 4.75 6.23 -7.48
C PHE A 13 5.75 5.07 -7.65
N PRO A 14 6.88 5.28 -8.33
CA PRO A 14 7.92 4.25 -8.45
C PRO A 14 8.50 3.81 -7.10
N GLU A 15 8.29 4.60 -6.04
CA GLU A 15 8.67 4.26 -4.67
C GLU A 15 7.84 3.10 -4.07
N LEU A 16 6.68 2.77 -4.65
CA LEU A 16 5.83 1.66 -4.21
C LEU A 16 6.30 0.30 -4.76
N ASP A 17 7.09 0.30 -5.85
CA ASP A 17 7.72 -0.89 -6.43
C ASP A 17 9.07 -1.23 -5.75
N ASP A 18 9.46 -0.49 -4.70
CA ASP A 18 10.68 -0.75 -3.94
C ASP A 18 10.50 -2.01 -3.07
N PRO A 19 11.36 -3.04 -3.19
CA PRO A 19 11.28 -4.26 -2.38
C PRO A 19 11.29 -4.01 -0.86
N ASP A 20 12.02 -2.99 -0.40
CA ASP A 20 12.05 -2.62 1.03
C ASP A 20 10.71 -2.03 1.47
N PHE A 21 10.03 -1.32 0.55
CA PHE A 21 8.69 -0.78 0.78
C PHE A 21 7.64 -1.90 0.81
N GLU A 22 7.71 -2.88 -0.09
CA GLU A 22 6.84 -4.06 -0.08
C GLU A 22 6.99 -4.86 1.23
N GLU A 23 8.22 -5.09 1.70
CA GLU A 23 8.47 -5.81 2.96
C GLU A 23 7.91 -5.03 4.16
N LEU A 24 8.10 -3.69 4.17
CA LEU A 24 7.52 -2.83 5.19
C LEU A 24 5.98 -2.87 5.17
N ALA A 25 5.38 -2.82 3.98
CA ALA A 25 3.94 -2.91 3.78
C ALA A 25 3.39 -4.22 4.36
N TYR A 26 4.00 -5.34 3.96
CA TYR A 26 3.66 -6.66 4.45
C TYR A 26 3.78 -6.77 5.97
N GLY A 27 4.85 -6.24 6.56
CA GLY A 27 5.05 -6.21 8.01
C GLY A 27 3.99 -5.38 8.75
N ARG A 28 3.58 -4.23 8.19
CA ARG A 28 2.54 -3.37 8.77
C ARG A 28 1.16 -4.00 8.65
N VAL A 29 0.85 -4.60 7.52
CA VAL A 29 -0.42 -5.30 7.28
C VAL A 29 -0.53 -6.54 8.14
N SER A 30 0.53 -7.34 8.23
CA SER A 30 0.60 -8.50 9.14
C SER A 30 0.35 -8.10 10.59
N LYS A 31 0.86 -6.93 11.01
CA LYS A 31 0.59 -6.39 12.36
C LYS A 31 -0.87 -5.98 12.53
N LEU A 32 -1.46 -5.33 11.52
CA LEU A 32 -2.87 -4.94 11.51
C LEU A 32 -3.79 -6.16 11.57
N GLY A 33 -3.54 -7.16 10.72
CA GLY A 33 -4.29 -8.41 10.71
C GLY A 33 -4.31 -9.11 12.07
N LYS A 34 -3.16 -9.18 12.76
CA LYS A 34 -3.09 -9.72 14.13
C LYS A 34 -3.91 -8.94 15.16
N MET A 35 -4.17 -7.65 14.95
CA MET A 35 -4.94 -6.81 15.87
C MET A 35 -6.45 -6.84 15.56
N THR A 36 -6.82 -7.03 14.30
CA THR A 36 -8.20 -6.85 13.83
C THR A 36 -8.90 -8.15 13.46
N GLN A 37 -8.17 -9.23 13.16
CA GLN A 37 -8.79 -10.47 12.74
C GLN A 37 -9.33 -11.29 13.93
N PRO A 38 -10.58 -11.78 13.84
CA PRO A 38 -11.10 -12.72 14.81
C PRO A 38 -10.36 -14.05 14.72
N ALA A 39 -10.17 -14.70 15.88
CA ALA A 39 -9.52 -16.01 15.94
C ALA A 39 -10.25 -17.04 15.05
N GLY A 40 -9.49 -17.76 14.22
CA GLY A 40 -10.02 -18.80 13.33
C GLY A 40 -10.46 -18.35 11.94
N HIS A 41 -10.32 -17.06 11.60
CA HIS A 41 -10.57 -16.59 10.23
C HIS A 41 -9.32 -16.70 9.35
N PRO A 42 -9.47 -17.05 8.05
CA PRO A 42 -8.37 -16.98 7.09
C PRO A 42 -7.78 -15.58 7.06
N GLU A 43 -6.46 -15.47 6.94
CA GLU A 43 -5.76 -14.19 6.80
C GLU A 43 -6.29 -13.43 5.57
N ALA A 44 -7.00 -12.31 5.79
CA ALA A 44 -7.41 -11.38 4.72
C ALA A 44 -6.25 -10.44 4.37
N THR A 45 -5.04 -11.00 4.30
CA THR A 45 -3.79 -10.26 4.16
C THR A 45 -3.78 -9.46 2.86
N TRP A 46 -4.43 -9.95 1.81
CA TRP A 46 -4.49 -9.27 0.52
C TRP A 46 -5.34 -7.99 0.54
N ASP A 47 -6.59 -8.06 1.00
CA ASP A 47 -7.47 -6.88 1.10
C ASP A 47 -6.87 -5.80 2.02
N MET A 48 -6.19 -6.23 3.09
CA MET A 48 -5.52 -5.31 4.01
C MET A 48 -4.27 -4.68 3.40
N VAL A 49 -3.54 -5.39 2.52
CA VAL A 49 -2.42 -4.83 1.75
C VAL A 49 -2.92 -3.76 0.80
N GLU A 50 -3.98 -4.04 0.04
CA GLU A 50 -4.56 -3.07 -0.91
C GLU A 50 -4.99 -1.78 -0.20
N ILE A 51 -5.74 -1.89 0.91
CA ILE A 51 -6.18 -0.72 1.70
C ILE A 51 -5.00 0.09 2.24
N TRP A 52 -3.91 -0.58 2.63
CA TRP A 52 -2.72 0.10 3.13
C TRP A 52 -2.00 0.85 2.01
N THR A 53 -1.81 0.22 0.84
CA THR A 53 -1.17 0.83 -0.33
C THR A 53 -1.95 2.05 -0.83
N ASP A 54 -3.28 1.96 -0.88
CA ASP A 54 -4.18 3.09 -1.16
C ASP A 54 -3.94 4.27 -0.20
N GLY A 55 -3.80 3.96 1.09
CA GLY A 55 -3.54 4.95 2.14
C GLY A 55 -2.19 5.66 1.96
N VAL A 56 -1.14 4.92 1.57
CA VAL A 56 0.17 5.52 1.29
C VAL A 56 0.15 6.36 0.03
N ALA A 57 -0.44 5.86 -1.06
CA ALA A 57 -0.60 6.62 -2.30
C ALA A 57 -1.34 7.95 -2.04
N ALA A 58 -2.44 7.93 -1.28
CA ALA A 58 -3.15 9.14 -0.88
C ALA A 58 -2.27 10.10 -0.06
N ALA A 59 -1.47 9.59 0.89
CA ALA A 59 -0.55 10.40 1.68
C ALA A 59 0.53 11.07 0.82
N LEU A 60 1.10 10.36 -0.16
CA LEU A 60 2.06 10.88 -1.12
C LEU A 60 1.45 12.00 -1.98
N ARG A 61 0.23 11.83 -2.48
CA ARG A 61 -0.50 12.89 -3.21
C ARG A 61 -0.65 14.16 -2.35
N VAL A 62 -1.04 14.02 -1.09
CA VAL A 62 -1.19 15.16 -0.16
C VAL A 62 0.16 15.84 0.12
N ALA A 63 1.22 15.06 0.32
CA ALA A 63 2.56 15.59 0.56
C ALA A 63 3.08 16.38 -0.66
N ARG A 64 2.93 15.83 -1.87
CA ARG A 64 3.30 16.49 -3.12
C ARG A 64 2.51 17.78 -3.34
N ALA A 65 1.20 17.75 -3.11
CA ALA A 65 0.35 18.93 -3.21
C ALA A 65 0.70 20.01 -2.17
N ARG A 66 1.16 19.62 -0.96
CA ARG A 66 1.68 20.57 0.03
C ARG A 66 3.00 21.19 -0.40
N ALA A 67 3.94 20.39 -0.90
CA ALA A 67 5.23 20.88 -1.39
C ALA A 67 5.05 21.91 -2.52
N GLN A 68 4.13 21.65 -3.46
CA GLN A 68 3.81 22.55 -4.57
C GLN A 68 3.16 23.88 -4.14
N ARG A 69 2.42 23.90 -3.03
CA ARG A 69 1.82 25.13 -2.50
C ARG A 69 2.78 25.99 -1.67
N SER A 70 3.88 25.39 -1.22
CA SER A 70 4.90 26.05 -0.41
C SER A 70 6.11 26.53 -1.22
N ALA A 71 6.10 26.30 -2.54
CA ALA A 71 7.08 26.77 -3.52
C ALA A 71 6.57 28.03 -4.22
#